data_AF-A0AAV3R2W3-F1
#
_entry.id   AF-A0AAV3R2W3-F1
#
_cell.length_a   1.000
_cell.length_b   1.000
_cell.length_c   1.000
_cell.angle_alpha   90.00
_cell.angle_beta   90.00
_cell.angle_gamma   90.00
#
_symmetry.space_group_name_H-M   'P 1'
#
loop_
_entity.id
_entity.type
_entity.pdbx_description
1 polymer ?
#
loop_
_entity_poly.entity_id
_entity_poly.type
_entity_poly.pdbx_seq_one_letter_code
_entity_poly.pdbx_strand_id
1 'polypeptide(L)'
;MSRISHSTLLIFLSLLLLLRRSGGALAGGWQPIPDPTDKYVVEIAKFAVEEHNNKTNSQLKFGRVLKGDEQVVSGMNYRLFVEANHEGGLDEYVTVVYDKPWEKLRTLTSFDKVV
;
A
#
# COMPACT_ATOMS: atom_id res chain seq x y z
N MET A 1 -24.47 0.71 11.40
CA MET A 1 -23.75 0.27 10.18
C MET A 1 -24.55 0.69 8.95
N SER A 2 -24.09 1.68 8.19
CA SER A 2 -24.72 2.04 6.92
C SER A 2 -24.48 0.89 5.94
N ARG A 3 -25.56 0.25 5.48
CA ARG A 3 -25.52 -0.72 4.39
C ARG A 3 -25.25 0.07 3.12
N ILE A 4 -23.99 0.06 2.66
CA ILE A 4 -23.67 0.49 1.30
C ILE A 4 -24.54 -0.37 0.38
N SER A 5 -25.52 0.24 -0.29
CA SER A 5 -26.40 -0.49 -1.18
C SER A 5 -25.59 -0.89 -2.42
N HIS A 6 -25.76 -2.11 -2.90
CA HIS A 6 -25.06 -2.58 -4.10
C HIS A 6 -25.25 -1.62 -5.30
N SER A 7 -26.36 -0.87 -5.32
CA SER A 7 -26.65 0.15 -6.33
C SER A 7 -25.70 1.34 -6.29
N THR A 8 -25.27 1.85 -5.12
CA THR A 8 -24.32 2.97 -5.07
C THR A 8 -22.91 2.54 -5.45
N LEU A 9 -22.53 1.29 -5.15
CA LEU A 9 -21.28 0.67 -5.59
C LEU A 9 -21.23 0.49 -7.11
N LEU A 10 -22.33 0.03 -7.73
CA LEU A 10 -22.44 -0.13 -9.18
C LEU A 10 -22.45 1.20 -9.93
N ILE A 11 -23.04 2.25 -9.36
CA ILE A 11 -23.05 3.60 -9.94
C ILE A 11 -21.65 4.25 -9.88
N PHE A 12 -20.90 4.03 -8.80
CA PHE A 12 -19.52 4.50 -8.71
C PHE A 12 -18.59 3.75 -9.69
N LEU A 13 -18.79 2.43 -9.83
CA LEU A 13 -18.07 1.58 -10.78
C LEU A 13 -18.36 1.97 -12.25
N SER A 14 -19.61 2.31 -12.58
CA SER A 14 -20.00 2.72 -13.94
C SER A 14 -19.50 4.12 -14.31
N LEU A 15 -19.42 5.04 -13.34
CA LEU A 15 -18.86 6.38 -13.56
C LEU A 15 -17.33 6.33 -13.78
N LEU A 16 -16.62 5.41 -13.12
CA LEU A 16 -15.20 5.13 -13.39
C LEU A 16 -14.95 4.51 -14.78
N LEU A 17 -15.86 3.68 -15.28
CA LEU A 17 -15.75 3.04 -16.60
C LEU A 17 -15.87 4.04 -17.78
N LEU A 18 -16.58 5.17 -17.59
CA LEU A 18 -16.78 6.19 -18.61
C LEU A 18 -15.59 7.16 -18.75
N LEU A 19 -14.61 7.13 -17.83
CA LEU A 19 -13.35 7.89 -17.93
C LEU A 19 -12.29 7.18 -18.79
N ARG A 20 -12.65 6.12 -19.52
CA ARG A 20 -11.75 5.34 -20.38
C ARG A 20 -11.38 6.05 -21.69
N ARG A 21 -10.48 7.02 -21.61
CA ARG A 21 -9.50 7.28 -22.67
C ARG A 21 -8.12 6.95 -22.09
N SER A 22 -7.38 6.09 -22.78
CA SER A 22 -6.12 5.40 -22.40
C SER A 22 -6.21 4.31 -21.31
N GLY A 23 -6.20 3.03 -21.75
CA GLY A 23 -5.55 1.90 -21.06
C GLY A 23 -5.82 1.62 -19.58
N GLY A 24 -7.02 1.90 -19.06
CA GLY A 24 -7.31 1.86 -17.62
C GLY A 24 -7.24 0.47 -16.96
N ALA A 25 -6.42 0.39 -15.91
CA ALA A 25 -6.33 -0.64 -14.88
C ALA A 25 -7.64 -1.40 -14.60
N LEU A 26 -7.57 -2.73 -14.54
CA LEU A 26 -8.69 -3.56 -14.09
C LEU A 26 -8.85 -3.40 -12.57
N ALA A 27 -10.04 -2.99 -12.12
CA ALA A 27 -10.36 -2.96 -10.69
C ALA A 27 -10.16 -4.36 -10.08
N GLY A 28 -9.45 -4.42 -8.95
CA GLY A 28 -9.10 -5.66 -8.25
C GLY A 28 -7.73 -6.25 -8.60
N GLY A 29 -7.05 -5.78 -9.65
CA GLY A 29 -5.65 -6.14 -9.92
C GLY A 29 -4.66 -5.26 -9.15
N TRP A 30 -3.46 -5.78 -8.89
CA TRP A 30 -2.32 -4.94 -8.50
C TRP A 30 -1.96 -4.01 -9.66
N GLN A 31 -1.75 -2.73 -9.37
CA GLN A 31 -1.37 -1.70 -10.34
C GLN A 31 -0.11 -0.99 -9.87
N PRO A 32 0.83 -0.68 -10.77
CA PRO A 32 2.05 0.00 -10.39
C PRO A 32 1.76 1.40 -9.86
N ILE A 33 2.41 1.75 -8.76
CA ILE A 33 2.41 3.12 -8.22
C ILE A 33 3.34 3.97 -9.11
N PRO A 34 2.83 5.06 -9.73
CA PRO A 34 3.64 5.86 -10.66
C PRO A 34 4.79 6.60 -10.00
N ASP A 35 4.59 7.08 -8.77
CA ASP A 35 5.57 7.85 -8.02
C ASP A 35 5.82 7.22 -6.63
N PRO A 36 6.91 6.47 -6.42
CA PRO A 36 7.25 5.91 -5.12
C PRO A 36 7.64 6.97 -4.08
N THR A 37 7.89 8.22 -4.51
CA THR A 37 8.21 9.34 -3.62
C THR A 37 6.98 10.13 -3.16
N ASP A 38 5.79 9.74 -3.63
CA ASP A 38 4.54 10.31 -3.16
C ASP A 38 4.47 10.25 -1.63
N LYS A 39 4.08 11.36 -1.01
CA LYS A 39 4.13 11.52 0.45
C LYS A 39 3.29 10.46 1.16
N TYR A 40 2.15 10.10 0.59
CA TYR A 40 1.25 9.12 1.18
C TYR A 40 1.84 7.71 1.11
N VAL A 41 2.46 7.36 -0.02
CA VAL A 41 3.18 6.09 -0.21
C VAL A 41 4.35 5.98 0.77
N VAL A 42 5.11 7.07 0.95
CA VAL A 42 6.21 7.13 1.92
C VAL A 42 5.70 7.00 3.36
N GLU A 43 4.58 7.61 3.70
CA GLU A 43 3.95 7.44 5.03
C GLU A 43 3.54 5.99 5.30
N ILE A 44 2.99 5.30 4.31
CA ILE A 44 2.64 3.88 4.41
C ILE A 44 3.89 3.02 4.61
N ALA A 45 4.96 3.29 3.86
CA ALA A 45 6.22 2.57 4.00
C ALA A 45 6.88 2.78 5.38
N LYS A 46 6.87 4.01 5.89
CA LYS A 46 7.37 4.32 7.24
C LYS A 46 6.58 3.57 8.32
N PHE A 47 5.25 3.57 8.19
CA PHE A 47 4.38 2.78 9.06
C PHE A 47 4.75 1.29 9.01
N ALA A 48 5.00 0.72 7.83
CA ALA A 48 5.36 -0.69 7.70
C ALA A 48 6.65 -1.04 8.46
N VAL A 49 7.69 -0.21 8.35
CA VAL A 49 8.96 -0.41 9.06
C VAL A 49 8.78 -0.25 10.58
N GLU A 50 8.05 0.78 11.02
CA GLU A 50 7.79 1.01 12.45
C GLU A 50 6.97 -0.13 13.07
N GLU A 51 5.91 -0.56 12.40
CA GLU A 51 5.04 -1.66 12.86
C GLU A 51 5.79 -2.99 12.88
N HIS A 52 6.69 -3.24 11.92
CA HIS A 52 7.58 -4.40 11.97
C HIS A 52 8.49 -4.35 13.20
N ASN A 53 9.20 -3.23 13.41
CA ASN A 53 10.06 -3.03 14.58
C ASN A 53 9.32 -3.27 15.90
N ASN A 54 8.09 -2.74 16.01
CA ASN A 54 7.26 -2.92 17.20
C ASN A 54 6.89 -4.40 17.44
N LYS A 55 6.65 -5.18 16.37
CA LYS A 55 6.26 -6.59 16.46
C LYS A 55 7.43 -7.54 16.71
N THR A 56 8.61 -7.23 16.19
CA THR A 56 9.78 -8.14 16.20
C THR A 56 10.88 -7.70 17.16
N ASN A 57 10.73 -6.53 17.81
CA ASN A 57 11.78 -5.86 18.57
C ASN A 57 13.05 -5.55 17.74
N SER A 58 12.89 -5.36 16.41
CA SER A 58 13.99 -4.92 15.54
C SER A 58 14.17 -3.41 15.58
N GLN A 59 15.27 -2.92 14.98
CA GLN A 59 15.59 -1.50 14.88
C GLN A 59 15.98 -1.12 13.45
N LEU A 60 15.15 -1.54 12.49
CA LEU A 60 15.31 -1.15 11.09
C LEU A 60 15.03 0.36 10.95
N LYS A 61 15.88 1.06 10.21
CA LYS A 61 15.66 2.45 9.84
C LYS A 61 15.15 2.51 8.41
N PHE A 62 14.04 3.23 8.21
CA PHE A 62 13.50 3.44 6.86
C PHE A 62 14.48 4.28 6.03
N GLY A 63 14.82 3.80 4.83
CA GLY A 63 15.59 4.53 3.84
C GLY A 63 14.68 5.23 2.83
N ARG A 64 14.13 4.46 1.89
CA ARG A 64 13.24 4.96 0.84
C ARG A 64 12.32 3.86 0.30
N VAL A 65 11.30 4.27 -0.44
CA VAL A 65 10.51 3.37 -1.29
C VAL A 65 11.21 3.26 -2.64
N LEU A 66 11.41 2.03 -3.10
CA LEU A 66 12.03 1.73 -4.40
C LEU A 66 10.99 1.73 -5.53
N LYS A 67 9.89 1.04 -5.27
CA LYS A 67 8.76 0.82 -6.18
C LYS A 67 7.60 0.23 -5.37
N GLY A 68 6.42 0.17 -5.97
CA GLY A 68 5.33 -0.54 -5.36
C GLY A 68 4.16 -0.69 -6.30
N ASP A 69 3.19 -1.47 -5.82
CA ASP A 69 1.91 -1.65 -6.45
C ASP A 69 0.80 -1.33 -5.44
N GLU A 70 -0.33 -0.84 -5.93
CA GLU A 70 -1.55 -0.66 -5.17
C GLU A 70 -2.68 -1.54 -5.72
N GLN A 71 -3.61 -1.91 -4.85
CA GLN A 71 -4.77 -2.71 -5.23
C GLN A 71 -6.00 -2.26 -4.45
N VAL A 72 -7.08 -1.97 -5.18
CA VAL A 72 -8.39 -1.67 -4.61
C VAL A 72 -9.06 -2.96 -4.11
N VAL A 73 -9.50 -2.94 -2.86
CA VAL A 73 -10.30 -3.99 -2.21
C VAL A 73 -11.46 -3.33 -1.43
N SER A 74 -11.91 -3.87 -0.30
CA SER A 74 -12.76 -3.14 0.67
C SER A 74 -11.98 -2.06 1.44
N GLY A 75 -11.07 -1.37 0.78
CA GLY A 75 -9.93 -0.59 1.30
C GLY A 75 -8.85 -0.52 0.22
N MET A 76 -7.61 -0.24 0.61
CA MET A 76 -6.46 -0.27 -0.30
C MET A 76 -5.38 -1.21 0.25
N ASN A 77 -4.82 -2.07 -0.60
CA ASN A 77 -3.55 -2.73 -0.31
C ASN A 77 -2.43 -1.96 -1.00
N TYR A 78 -1.30 -1.82 -0.31
CA TYR A 78 -0.05 -1.29 -0.85
C TYR A 78 1.04 -2.35 -0.69
N ARG A 79 1.57 -2.84 -1.80
CA ARG A 79 2.75 -3.70 -1.83
C ARG A 79 3.96 -2.86 -2.18
N LEU A 80 4.79 -2.56 -1.18
CA LEU A 80 5.92 -1.65 -1.34
C LEU A 80 7.24 -2.39 -1.17
N PHE A 81 8.16 -2.15 -2.11
CA PHE A 81 9.56 -2.51 -1.97
C PHE A 81 10.29 -1.34 -1.31
N VAL A 82 10.89 -1.58 -0.15
CA VAL A 82 11.49 -0.55 0.69
C VAL A 82 12.94 -0.91 1.01
N GLU A 83 13.81 0.08 0.97
CA GLU A 83 15.13 -0.04 1.57
C GLU A 83 15.02 0.27 3.06
N ALA A 84 15.54 -0.61 3.89
CA ALA A 84 15.70 -0.36 5.32
C ALA A 84 17.05 -0.89 5.80
N ASN A 85 17.68 -0.16 6.72
CA ASN A 85 19.02 -0.46 7.19
C ASN A 85 19.08 -0.79 8.68
N HIS A 86 20.00 -1.69 9.02
CA HIS A 86 20.45 -1.93 10.38
C HIS A 86 21.98 -2.02 10.37
N GLU A 87 22.64 -1.26 11.25
CA GLU A 87 24.09 -1.34 11.48
C GLU A 87 25.00 -1.25 10.23
N GLY A 88 24.58 -0.50 9.21
CA GLY A 88 25.38 -0.24 8.00
C GLY A 88 25.10 -1.18 6.83
N GLY A 89 24.28 -2.22 7.00
CA GLY A 89 23.72 -3.01 5.91
C GLY A 89 22.49 -2.32 5.30
N LEU A 90 22.41 -2.27 3.98
CA LEU A 90 21.27 -1.72 3.24
C LEU A 90 20.52 -2.87 2.60
N ASP A 91 19.43 -3.30 3.25
CA ASP A 91 18.62 -4.44 2.85
C ASP A 91 17.33 -3.95 2.16
N GLU A 92 16.85 -4.73 1.20
CA GLU A 92 15.56 -4.51 0.56
C GLU A 92 14.50 -5.43 1.18
N TYR A 93 13.30 -4.89 1.39
CA TYR A 93 12.16 -5.61 1.94
C TYR A 93 10.93 -5.39 1.07
N VAL A 94 10.10 -6.42 0.95
CA VAL A 94 8.76 -6.30 0.42
C VAL A 94 7.76 -6.26 1.58
N THR A 95 6.88 -5.28 1.54
CA THR A 95 5.88 -5.04 2.59
C THR A 95 4.50 -5.00 1.97
N VAL A 96 3.50 -5.53 2.66
CA VAL A 96 2.10 -5.35 2.28
C VAL A 96 1.34 -4.70 3.42
N VAL A 97 0.79 -3.52 3.15
CA VAL A 97 -0.02 -2.74 4.10
C VAL A 97 -1.45 -2.64 3.58
N TYR A 98 -2.39 -3.01 4.44
CA TYR A 98 -3.80 -2.73 4.24
C TYR A 98 -4.17 -1.41 4.90
N ASP A 99 -4.88 -0.55 4.18
CA ASP A 99 -5.17 0.83 4.59
C ASP A 99 -6.62 1.21 4.27
N LYS A 100 -7.29 1.82 5.26
CA LYS A 100 -8.64 2.41 5.15
C LYS A 100 -8.64 3.77 5.83
N PRO A 101 -8.34 4.85 5.08
CA PRO A 101 -8.19 6.19 5.65
C PRO A 101 -9.45 6.70 6.36
N TRP A 102 -10.62 6.41 5.79
CA TRP A 102 -11.92 6.85 6.32
C TRP A 102 -12.31 6.15 7.64
N GLU A 103 -11.65 5.05 7.99
CA GLU A 103 -11.79 4.37 9.28
C GLU A 103 -10.59 4.59 10.22
N LYS A 104 -9.57 5.34 9.77
CA LYS A 104 -8.27 5.48 10.48
C LYS A 104 -7.64 4.13 10.82
N LEU A 105 -7.80 3.15 9.92
CA LEU A 105 -7.26 1.81 10.09
C LEU A 105 -6.11 1.59 9.12
N ARG A 106 -4.97 1.17 9.66
CA ARG A 106 -3.82 0.71 8.88
C ARG A 106 -3.25 -0.54 9.52
N THR A 107 -2.86 -1.53 8.72
CA THR A 107 -2.38 -2.82 9.22
C THR A 107 -1.27 -3.36 8.34
N LEU A 108 -0.12 -3.67 8.96
CA LEU A 108 0.95 -4.42 8.31
C LEU A 108 0.53 -5.89 8.19
N THR A 109 0.40 -6.36 6.96
CA THR A 109 -0.05 -7.74 6.65
C THR A 109 1.11 -8.67 6.32
N SER A 110 2.19 -8.16 5.69
CA SER A 110 3.45 -8.91 5.51
C SER A 110 4.66 -7.98 5.49
N PHE A 111 5.81 -8.51 5.87
CA PHE A 111 7.10 -7.83 5.85
C PHE A 111 8.21 -8.88 5.69
N ASP A 112 8.77 -8.96 4.48
CA ASP A 112 9.70 -10.02 4.10
C ASP A 112 10.97 -9.42 3.49
N LYS A 113 12.14 -9.95 3.86
CA LYS A 113 13.41 -9.55 3.26
C LYS A 113 13.50 -10.09 1.84
N VAL A 114 13.89 -9.24 0.89
CA VAL A 114 14.20 -9.66 -0.49
C VAL A 114 15.58 -10.32 -0.48
N VAL A 115 15.65 -11.56 -0.96
CA VAL A 115 16.86 -12.41 -0.98
C VAL A 115 17.41 -12.57 -2.38
#